data_AF-A0A4S4HEN1-F1
#
_entry.id   AF-A0A4S4HEN1-F1
#
_cell.length_a   1.000
_cell.length_b   1.000
_cell.length_c   1.000
_cell.angle_alpha   90.00
_cell.angle_beta   90.00
_cell.angle_gamma   90.00
#
_symmetry.space_group_name_H-M   'P 1'
#
loop_
_entity.id
_entity.type
_entity.pdbx_description
1 polymer ?
#
loop_
_entity_poly.entity_id
_entity_poly.type
_entity_poly.pdbx_seq_one_letter_code
_entity_poly.pdbx_strand_id
1 'polypeptide(L)' 'MLSWIELSEKETEKYYEEAKQCVIAMQAASVTMIQRRFRIGYRSAKMIIDRLEKNGVISPYNGKDPRKVLIKE' A
#
# COMPACT_ATOMS: atom_id res chain seq x y z
N MET A 1 -2.13 7.92 22.48
CA MET A 1 -1.43 8.37 21.26
C MET A 1 -0.92 7.12 20.57
N LEU A 2 -1.56 6.67 19.48
CA LEU A 2 -1.05 5.51 18.74
C LEU A 2 0.24 5.93 18.04
N SER A 3 1.37 5.37 18.46
CA SER A 3 2.66 5.61 17.80
C SER A 3 2.71 4.78 16.51
N TRP A 4 2.46 5.44 15.38
CA TRP A 4 2.71 4.84 14.07
C TRP A 4 4.22 4.60 13.92
N ILE A 5 4.59 3.43 13.38
CA ILE A 5 6.00 3.05 13.21
C ILE A 5 6.43 3.42 11.78
N GLU A 6 7.54 4.15 11.64
CA GLU A 6 8.19 4.33 10.35
C GLU A 6 9.11 3.12 10.09
N LEU A 7 8.87 2.45 8.97
CA LEU A 7 9.64 1.29 8.54
C LEU A 7 10.91 1.73 7.82
N SER A 8 12.00 1.00 8.07
CA SER A 8 13.17 1.01 7.19
C SER A 8 12.82 0.45 5.79
N GLU A 9 13.71 0.63 4.83
CA GLU A 9 13.51 0.12 3.47
C GLU A 9 13.44 -1.42 3.44
N LYS A 10 14.28 -2.09 4.24
CA LYS A 10 14.27 -3.55 4.37
C LYS A 10 12.97 -4.06 4.99
N GLU A 11 12.41 -3.35 5.95
CA GLU A 11 11.11 -3.70 6.52
C GLU A 11 9.99 -3.43 5.52
N THR A 12 10.02 -2.30 4.81
CA THR A 12 9.04 -1.96 3.77
C THR A 12 8.95 -3.06 2.71
N GLU A 13 10.07 -3.67 2.32
CA GLU A 13 10.10 -4.83 1.42
C GLU A 13 9.38 -6.06 2.01
N LYS A 14 9.57 -6.35 3.30
CA LYS A 14 8.87 -7.46 3.96
C LYS A 14 7.37 -7.25 3.99
N TYR A 15 6.93 -6.02 4.25
CA TYR A 15 5.51 -5.66 4.26
C TYR A 15 4.89 -5.56 2.86
N TYR A 16 5.70 -5.47 1.81
CA TYR A 16 5.21 -5.29 0.45
C TYR A 16 4.33 -6.45 -0.01
N GLU A 17 4.76 -7.70 0.17
CA GLU A 17 3.99 -8.87 -0.27
C GLU A 17 2.68 -9.02 0.53
N GLU A 18 2.71 -8.79 1.84
CA GLU A 18 1.49 -8.78 2.66
C GLU A 18 0.52 -7.66 2.24
N ALA A 19 1.04 -6.46 1.95
CA ALA A 19 0.25 -5.35 1.47
C ALA A 19 -0.35 -5.61 0.09
N LYS A 20 0.40 -6.27 -0.81
CA LYS A 20 -0.08 -6.71 -2.12
C LYS A 20 -1.26 -7.65 -1.98
N GLN A 21 -1.13 -8.71 -1.17
CA GLN A 21 -2.23 -9.65 -0.90
C GLN A 21 -3.44 -8.94 -0.30
N CYS A 22 -3.22 -8.03 0.66
CA CYS A 22 -4.29 -7.25 1.26
C CYS A 22 -5.04 -6.39 0.24
N VAL A 23 -4.32 -5.74 -0.68
CA VAL A 23 -4.90 -4.91 -1.74
C VAL A 23 -5.71 -5.76 -2.71
N ILE A 24 -5.19 -6.93 -3.11
CA ILE A 24 -5.92 -7.87 -3.99
C ILE A 24 -7.21 -8.34 -3.30
N ALA A 25 -7.14 -8.78 -2.05
CA ALA A 25 -8.30 -9.28 -1.32
C ALA A 25 -9.37 -8.19 -1.11
N MET A 26 -8.96 -6.94 -0.83
CA MET A 26 -9.88 -5.84 -0.58
C MET A 26 -10.36 -5.13 -1.85
N GLN A 27 -9.72 -5.39 -3.01
CA GLN A 27 -9.94 -4.68 -4.27
C GLN A 27 -9.87 -3.14 -4.13
N ALA A 28 -9.07 -2.67 -3.18
CA ALA A 28 -8.91 -1.25 -2.87
C ALA A 28 -7.45 -0.96 -2.50
N ALA A 29 -6.94 0.20 -2.93
CA ALA A 29 -5.58 0.63 -2.61
C ALA A 29 -5.53 2.12 -2.27
N SER A 30 -5.18 2.43 -1.03
CA SER A 30 -4.91 3.80 -0.59
C SER A 30 -3.88 3.83 0.53
N VAL A 31 -3.16 4.96 0.65
CA VAL A 31 -2.13 5.14 1.68
C VAL A 31 -2.75 4.98 3.08
N THR A 32 -3.89 5.62 3.34
CA THR A 32 -4.57 5.57 4.64
C THR A 32 -5.07 4.17 5.00
N MET A 33 -5.49 3.37 4.02
CA MET A 33 -5.84 1.96 4.23
C MET A 33 -4.61 1.16 4.69
N ILE A 34 -3.48 1.30 3.99
CA ILE A 34 -2.23 0.61 4.35
C ILE A 34 -1.73 1.06 5.72
N GLN A 35 -1.75 2.36 6.03
CA GLN A 35 -1.42 2.87 7.35
C GLN A 35 -2.22 2.13 8.42
N ARG A 36 -3.56 2.15 8.33
CA ARG A 36 -4.45 1.54 9.35
C ARG A 36 -4.28 0.04 9.46
N ARG A 37 -4.09 -0.66 8.34
CA ARG A 37 -3.98 -2.13 8.30
C ARG A 37 -2.68 -2.61 8.94
N PHE A 38 -1.57 -1.96 8.64
CA PHE A 38 -0.23 -2.37 9.08
C PHE A 38 0.30 -1.57 10.27
N ARG A 39 -0.42 -0.54 10.72
CA ARG A 39 -0.02 0.37 11.80
C ARG A 39 1.31 1.09 11.56
N ILE A 40 1.54 1.46 10.29
CA ILE A 40 2.77 2.13 9.85
C ILE A 40 2.55 3.61 9.53
N GLY A 41 3.64 4.36 9.54
CA GLY A 41 3.69 5.77 9.20
C GLY A 41 3.35 6.06 7.73
N TYR A 42 3.06 7.33 7.45
CA TYR A 42 2.62 7.77 6.13
C TYR A 42 3.68 7.49 5.06
N ARG A 43 4.96 7.73 5.37
CA ARG A 43 6.04 7.56 4.39
C ARG A 43 6.18 6.10 3.98
N SER A 44 6.23 5.17 4.93
CA SER A 44 6.26 3.74 4.63
C SER A 44 5.03 3.27 3.84
N ALA A 45 3.82 3.69 4.25
CA ALA A 45 2.60 3.33 3.52
C ALA A 45 2.58 3.88 2.09
N LYS A 46 3.06 5.12 1.90
CA LYS A 46 3.21 5.73 0.57
C LYS A 46 4.20 4.95 -0.29
N MET A 47 5.37 4.59 0.26
CA MET A 47 6.37 3.79 -0.46
C MET A 47 5.81 2.43 -0.93
N ILE A 48 5.00 1.76 -0.09
CA ILE A 48 4.33 0.51 -0.47
C ILE A 48 3.37 0.76 -1.65
N ILE A 49 2.52 1.79 -1.57
CA ILE A 49 1.58 2.14 -2.65
C ILE A 49 2.32 2.48 -3.95
N ASP A 50 3.37 3.28 -3.88
CA ASP A 50 4.17 3.67 -5.05
C ASP A 50 4.85 2.44 -5.69
N ARG A 51 5.30 1.47 -4.89
CA ARG A 51 5.84 0.19 -5.40
C ARG A 51 4.77 -0.68 -6.03
N LEU A 52 3.57 -0.76 -5.45
CA LEU A 52 2.44 -1.51 -6.03
C LEU A 52 2.04 -0.92 -7.39
N GLU A 53 2.04 0.41 -7.52
CA GLU A 53 1.79 1.10 -8.79
C GLU A 53 2.90 0.78 -9.80
N LYS A 54 4.17 0.94 -9.40
CA LYS A 54 5.33 0.67 -10.25
C LYS A 54 5.36 -0.77 -10.77
N ASN A 55 4.94 -1.73 -9.96
CA ASN A 55 4.90 -3.15 -10.30
C ASN A 55 3.61 -3.56 -11.04
N GLY A 56 2.74 -2.61 -11.39
CA GLY A 56 1.52 -2.87 -12.15
C GLY A 56 0.44 -3.62 -11.35
N VAL A 57 0.52 -3.64 -10.03
CA VAL A 57 -0.51 -4.25 -9.16
C VAL A 57 -1.76 -3.36 -9.09
N ILE A 58 -1.55 -2.04 -9.06
CA ILE A 58 -2.62 -1.05 -8.97
C ILE A 58 -2.49 0.00 -10.06
N SER A 59 -3.61 0.65 -10.39
CA SER A 59 -3.62 1.74 -11.35
C SER A 59 -2.87 2.97 -10.82
N PRO A 60 -2.35 3.81 -11.73
CA PRO A 60 -1.85 5.12 -11.38
C PRO A 60 -2.89 5.97 -10.67
N TYR A 61 -2.42 6.90 -9.83
CA TYR A 61 -3.29 7.88 -9.21
C TYR A 61 -3.63 8.99 -10.22
N ASN A 62 -4.91 9.19 -10.49
CA ASN A 62 -5.40 10.22 -11.42
C ASN A 62 -6.07 11.42 -10.73
N GLY A 63 -6.10 11.45 -9.39
CA GLY A 63 -6.69 12.54 -8.61
C GLY A 63 -8.23 12.58 -8.55
N LYS A 64 -8.92 11.76 -9.33
CA LYS A 64 -10.39 11.75 -9.40
C LYS A 64 -11.00 10.43 -8.94
N ASP A 65 -10.38 9.32 -9.35
CA ASP A 65 -10.88 7.98 -9.08
C ASP A 65 -10.00 7.25 -8.06
N PRO A 66 -10.59 6.34 -7.26
CA PRO A 66 -9.82 5.39 -6.46
C PRO A 66 -8.89 4.56 -7.34
N ARG A 67 -7.71 4.23 -6.80
CA ARG A 67 -6.77 3.32 -7.45
C ARG A 67 -7.46 1.95 -7.62
N LYS A 68 -7.49 1.45 -8.86
CA LYS A 68 -8.04 0.13 -9.20
C LYS A 68 -6.96 -0.93 -9.03
N VAL A 69 -7.33 -2.12 -8.58
CA VAL A 69 -6.43 -3.27 -8.58
C VAL A 69 -6.45 -3.90 -9.97
N LEU A 70 -5.28 -4.08 -10.57
CA LEU A 70 -5.13 -4.52 -11.96
C LEU A 70 -4.95 -6.04 -12.07
N ILE A 71 -4.51 -6.68 -10.99
CA ILE A 71 -4.34 -8.13 -10.92
C ILE A 71 -5.53 -8.77 -10.21
N LYS A 72 -5.91 -9.95 -10.68
CA LYS A 72 -6.91 -10.81 -10.03
C LYS A 72 -6.18 -12.06 -9.52
N GLU A 73 -6.70 -12.61 -8.44
CA GLU A 73 -6.19 -13.85 -7.83
C GLU A 73 -6.21 -15.02 -8.83
#